data_AF-A0A8S4FR03-F1
#
_entry.id   AF-A0A8S4FR03-F1
#
_cell.length_a   1.000
_cell.length_b   1.000
_cell.length_c   1.000
_cell.angle_alpha   90.00
_cell.angle_beta   90.00
_cell.angle_gamma   90.00
#
_symmetry.space_group_name_H-M   'P 1'
#
loop_
_entity.id
_entity.type
_entity.pdbx_description
1 polymer ?
#
loop_
_entity_poly.entity_id
_entity_poly.type
_entity_poly.pdbx_seq_one_letter_code
_entity_poly.pdbx_strand_id
1 'polypeptide(L)'
;MTSYFTEECAPNEEYLICGSACPFNCTDPEGPVVCEEDCVEGCFCKNGYLRDVNGSCVPADQCVGEPSICSPNEEFLSCGSACPLTCAQPERAPCGLACSVGCFCKAGYVRDEKSNKCVTLDQCPVDTPSICSPNEEFLSCSSACPLTCAQPERASCGLACSVGCFCKAGYVRDEKSNKCVTLDQCPVEQCLNSNETYAICTASCQPTCSDPEPLCVQVCSSGCVCNEGLLRDDSGVCVSAEQCPPSNSTDAGLRGKYYDVINKILHLSTA
;
A
#
# COMPACT_ATOMS: atom_id res chain seq x y z
N MET A 1 50.09 -43.73 -31.31
CA MET A 1 48.67 -43.40 -31.54
C MET A 1 48.05 -43.20 -30.17
N THR A 2 48.12 -41.99 -29.62
CA THR A 2 47.49 -41.65 -28.34
C THR A 2 46.27 -40.82 -28.68
N SER A 3 45.10 -41.47 -28.58
CA SER A 3 43.79 -40.88 -28.82
C SER A 3 43.53 -39.86 -27.71
N TYR A 4 43.61 -38.58 -28.03
CA TYR A 4 43.06 -37.51 -27.20
C TYR A 4 41.54 -37.59 -27.32
N PHE A 5 40.90 -38.33 -26.42
CA PHE A 5 39.48 -38.14 -26.14
C PHE A 5 39.37 -36.83 -25.37
N THR A 6 38.99 -35.75 -26.06
CA THR A 6 38.32 -34.65 -25.37
C THR A 6 36.98 -35.20 -24.92
N GLU A 7 36.85 -35.54 -23.63
CA GLU A 7 35.54 -35.78 -23.01
C GLU A 7 34.79 -34.45 -23.02
N GLU A 8 34.07 -34.19 -24.10
CA GLU A 8 33.08 -33.12 -24.14
C GLU A 8 31.90 -33.57 -23.27
N CYS A 9 31.61 -32.79 -22.22
CA CYS A 9 30.47 -33.05 -21.35
C CYS A 9 29.16 -33.07 -22.16
N ALA A 10 28.16 -33.79 -21.66
CA ALA A 10 26.88 -33.92 -22.34
C ALA A 10 26.16 -32.55 -22.44
N PRO A 11 25.12 -32.42 -23.28
CA PRO A 11 24.30 -31.21 -23.31
C PRO A 11 23.81 -30.82 -21.91
N ASN A 12 23.88 -29.52 -21.62
CA ASN A 12 23.55 -28.93 -20.31
C ASN A 12 24.47 -29.34 -19.15
N GLU A 13 25.65 -29.86 -19.46
CA GLU A 13 26.73 -30.07 -18.49
C GLU A 13 27.89 -29.09 -18.72
N GLU A 14 28.64 -28.83 -17.65
CA GLU A 14 29.90 -28.11 -17.66
C GLU A 14 30.99 -28.92 -16.94
N TYR A 15 32.21 -28.86 -17.49
CA TYR A 15 33.36 -29.54 -16.89
C TYR A 15 33.92 -28.70 -15.75
N LEU A 16 34.02 -29.28 -14.55
CA LEU A 16 34.61 -28.64 -13.37
C LEU A 16 35.74 -29.52 -12.83
N ILE A 17 36.88 -28.89 -12.54
CA ILE A 17 38.04 -29.55 -11.88
C ILE A 17 37.71 -29.83 -10.39
N CYS A 18 36.73 -29.14 -9.84
CA CYS A 18 36.31 -29.23 -8.45
C CYS A 18 34.81 -28.92 -8.36
N GLY A 19 33.97 -29.95 -8.51
CA GLY A 19 32.52 -29.89 -8.31
C GLY A 19 32.08 -30.68 -7.07
N SER A 20 30.82 -30.50 -6.65
CA SER A 20 30.27 -31.21 -5.50
C SER A 20 30.27 -32.72 -5.72
N ALA A 21 30.79 -33.50 -4.77
CA ALA A 21 30.69 -34.97 -4.76
C ALA A 21 29.24 -35.47 -4.65
N CYS A 22 28.32 -34.61 -4.20
CA CYS A 22 26.89 -34.88 -4.10
C CYS A 22 26.11 -33.77 -4.85
N PRO A 23 26.08 -33.83 -6.20
CA PRO A 23 25.31 -32.88 -6.98
C PRO A 23 23.80 -33.10 -6.79
N PHE A 24 23.05 -32.01 -6.82
CA PHE A 24 21.59 -32.04 -6.81
C PHE A 24 21.05 -32.87 -7.99
N ASN A 25 19.99 -33.63 -7.74
CA ASN A 25 19.32 -34.43 -8.77
C ASN A 25 17.81 -34.31 -8.63
N CYS A 26 17.06 -34.78 -9.64
CA CYS A 26 15.60 -34.68 -9.62
C CYS A 26 14.92 -35.51 -8.51
N THR A 27 15.65 -36.39 -7.80
CA THR A 27 15.12 -37.18 -6.67
C THR A 27 15.49 -36.62 -5.29
N ASP A 28 16.53 -35.80 -5.22
CA ASP A 28 17.01 -35.12 -4.02
C ASP A 28 17.56 -33.73 -4.40
N PRO A 29 16.68 -32.72 -4.49
CA PRO A 29 17.00 -31.39 -5.00
C PRO A 29 17.55 -30.45 -3.92
N GLU A 30 17.43 -30.82 -2.64
CA GLU A 30 18.13 -30.17 -1.52
C GLU A 30 19.53 -30.74 -1.33
N GLY A 31 19.81 -31.88 -1.97
CA GLY A 31 21.06 -32.61 -1.87
C GLY A 31 21.15 -33.37 -0.53
N PRO A 32 21.96 -34.43 -0.46
CA PRO A 32 22.13 -35.16 0.78
C PRO A 32 22.71 -34.23 1.86
N VAL A 33 22.06 -34.23 3.04
CA VAL A 33 22.37 -33.37 4.20
C VAL A 33 23.84 -33.45 4.65
N VAL A 34 24.50 -34.56 4.33
CA VAL A 34 25.92 -34.77 4.58
C VAL A 34 26.60 -35.05 3.26
N CYS A 35 27.31 -34.05 2.75
CA CYS A 35 28.22 -34.23 1.64
C CYS A 35 29.66 -34.16 2.16
N GLU A 36 30.50 -35.09 1.74
CA GLU A 36 31.92 -35.08 2.07
C GLU A 36 32.55 -33.86 1.38
N GLU A 37 33.39 -33.09 2.09
CA GLU A 37 33.89 -31.79 1.56
C GLU A 37 34.91 -31.93 0.43
N ASP A 38 35.26 -33.16 0.07
CA ASP A 38 36.17 -33.45 -1.03
C ASP A 38 35.46 -33.21 -2.37
N CYS A 39 35.87 -32.15 -3.09
CA CYS A 39 35.36 -31.91 -4.43
C CYS A 39 35.92 -32.92 -5.45
N VAL A 40 35.12 -33.25 -6.45
CA VAL A 40 35.47 -34.21 -7.50
C VAL A 40 35.59 -33.52 -8.86
N GLU A 41 36.53 -33.96 -9.68
CA GLU A 41 36.71 -33.49 -11.06
C GLU A 41 35.78 -34.26 -12.00
N GLY A 42 35.08 -33.56 -12.90
CA GLY A 42 34.18 -34.20 -13.87
C GLY A 42 33.16 -33.25 -14.53
N CYS A 43 32.16 -33.83 -15.18
CA CYS A 43 31.05 -33.12 -15.79
C CYS A 43 29.88 -32.97 -14.81
N PHE A 44 29.39 -31.75 -14.63
CA PHE A 44 28.29 -31.42 -13.72
C PHE A 44 27.17 -30.73 -14.48
N CYS A 45 25.93 -30.88 -14.03
CA CYS A 45 24.85 -30.09 -14.61
C CYS A 45 25.13 -28.60 -14.44
N LYS A 46 24.92 -27.84 -15.50
CA LYS A 46 24.97 -26.38 -15.46
C LYS A 46 23.99 -25.85 -14.42
N ASN A 47 24.26 -24.66 -13.91
CA ASN A 47 23.32 -23.94 -13.06
C ASN A 47 21.89 -23.90 -13.67
N GLY A 48 20.91 -24.33 -12.88
CA GLY A 48 19.50 -24.42 -13.30
C GLY A 48 19.08 -25.77 -13.88
N TYR A 49 20.02 -26.73 -13.99
CA TYR A 49 19.76 -28.09 -14.47
C TYR A 49 20.04 -29.11 -13.36
N LEU A 50 19.22 -30.17 -13.34
CA LEU A 50 19.37 -31.29 -12.42
C LEU A 50 19.49 -32.59 -13.22
N ARG A 51 20.25 -33.55 -12.69
CA ARG A 51 20.33 -34.89 -13.29
C ARG A 51 18.99 -35.60 -13.08
N ASP A 52 18.36 -36.01 -14.17
CA ASP A 52 17.17 -36.85 -14.14
C ASP A 52 17.52 -38.31 -13.81
N VAL A 53 16.50 -39.17 -13.69
CA VAL A 53 16.67 -40.61 -13.43
C VAL A 53 17.43 -41.35 -14.54
N ASN A 54 17.54 -40.76 -15.73
CA ASN A 54 18.28 -41.29 -16.87
C ASN A 54 19.72 -40.75 -16.93
N GLY A 55 20.13 -39.91 -15.97
CA GLY A 55 21.45 -39.31 -15.89
C GLY A 55 21.64 -38.05 -16.76
N SER A 56 20.60 -37.56 -17.41
CA SER A 56 20.64 -36.37 -18.28
C SER A 56 20.32 -35.10 -17.50
N CYS A 57 21.02 -34.00 -17.79
CA CYS A 57 20.76 -32.70 -17.19
C CYS A 57 19.56 -32.03 -17.86
N VAL A 58 18.42 -32.01 -17.15
CA VAL A 58 17.18 -31.35 -17.57
C VAL A 58 16.98 -30.05 -16.80
N PRO A 59 16.27 -29.06 -17.36
CA PRO A 59 15.85 -27.88 -16.60
C PRO A 59 15.16 -28.31 -15.30
N ALA A 60 15.50 -27.70 -14.17
CA ALA A 60 15.01 -28.15 -12.87
C ALA A 60 13.48 -28.10 -12.74
N ASP A 61 12.82 -27.18 -13.45
CA ASP A 61 11.35 -27.09 -13.57
C ASP A 61 10.72 -28.22 -14.41
N GLN A 62 11.55 -28.95 -15.17
CA GLN A 62 11.21 -30.15 -15.94
C GLN A 62 11.63 -31.45 -15.25
N CYS A 63 12.06 -31.39 -13.99
CA CYS A 63 12.15 -32.60 -13.19
C CYS A 63 10.72 -33.10 -12.91
N VAL A 64 10.19 -33.87 -13.86
CA VAL A 64 8.87 -34.50 -13.79
C VAL A 64 8.96 -35.74 -12.89
N GLY A 65 9.12 -35.51 -11.60
CA GLY A 65 8.76 -36.48 -10.57
C GLY A 65 7.37 -36.11 -10.07
N GLU A 66 6.41 -37.02 -10.18
CA GLU A 66 5.29 -37.02 -9.23
C GLU A 66 5.87 -37.56 -7.92
N PRO A 67 5.87 -36.80 -6.81
CA PRO A 67 5.28 -35.48 -6.64
C PRO A 67 6.23 -34.33 -6.97
N SER A 68 5.66 -33.20 -7.40
CA SER A 68 6.34 -31.91 -7.61
C SER A 68 7.42 -31.67 -6.55
N ILE A 69 8.66 -31.48 -6.99
CA ILE A 69 9.85 -31.26 -6.16
C ILE A 69 9.66 -30.13 -5.15
N CYS A 70 9.01 -29.04 -5.59
CA CYS A 70 8.67 -27.93 -4.72
C CYS A 70 7.19 -27.98 -4.33
N SER A 71 6.87 -27.45 -3.15
CA SER A 71 5.49 -27.36 -2.68
C SER A 71 4.66 -26.41 -3.56
N PRO A 72 3.33 -26.44 -3.47
CA PRO A 72 2.50 -25.44 -4.14
C PRO A 72 2.95 -24.02 -3.81
N ASN A 73 2.94 -23.16 -4.84
CA ASN A 73 3.41 -21.75 -4.79
C ASN A 73 4.92 -21.56 -4.59
N GLU A 74 5.70 -22.63 -4.75
CA GLU A 74 7.16 -22.55 -4.82
C GLU A 74 7.67 -22.78 -6.25
N GLU A 75 8.84 -22.21 -6.55
CA GLU A 75 9.61 -22.45 -7.75
C GLU A 75 11.04 -22.81 -7.37
N PHE A 76 11.63 -23.74 -8.13
CA PHE A 76 13.02 -24.11 -7.92
C PHE A 76 13.93 -23.07 -8.57
N LEU A 77 14.86 -22.49 -7.82
CA LEU A 77 15.86 -21.56 -8.32
C LEU A 77 17.24 -22.11 -8.03
N SER A 78 18.13 -22.08 -9.03
CA SER A 78 19.56 -22.38 -8.83
C SER A 78 20.32 -21.28 -8.08
N CYS A 79 19.71 -20.10 -7.98
CA CYS A 79 20.26 -18.93 -7.30
C CYS A 79 19.09 -18.05 -6.84
N GLY A 80 18.38 -18.51 -5.80
CA GLY A 80 17.36 -17.74 -5.10
C GLY A 80 17.94 -16.90 -3.97
N SER A 81 17.19 -15.90 -3.51
CA SER A 81 17.62 -15.03 -2.42
C SER A 81 17.89 -15.83 -1.15
N ALA A 82 19.10 -15.70 -0.57
CA ALA A 82 19.40 -16.24 0.76
C ALA A 82 18.57 -15.57 1.88
N CYS A 83 17.93 -14.43 1.58
CA CYS A 83 16.96 -13.77 2.44
C CYS A 83 15.57 -13.85 1.77
N PRO A 84 14.85 -14.98 1.88
CA PRO A 84 13.49 -15.09 1.36
C PRO A 84 12.54 -14.18 2.15
N LEU A 85 11.48 -13.71 1.50
CA LEU A 85 10.41 -12.98 2.18
C LEU A 85 9.61 -13.93 3.06
N THR A 86 9.28 -13.50 4.27
CA THR A 86 8.50 -14.30 5.21
C THR A 86 7.27 -13.55 5.69
N CYS A 87 6.37 -14.23 6.42
CA CYS A 87 5.24 -13.56 7.05
C CYS A 87 5.68 -12.51 8.08
N ALA A 88 6.79 -12.74 8.80
CA ALA A 88 7.34 -11.74 9.72
C ALA A 88 8.10 -10.60 9.00
N GLN A 89 8.69 -10.87 7.84
CA GLN A 89 9.45 -9.89 7.06
C GLN A 89 9.02 -9.90 5.58
N PRO A 90 7.90 -9.24 5.25
CA PRO A 90 7.32 -9.26 3.90
C PRO A 90 8.02 -8.30 2.95
N GLU A 91 8.83 -7.38 3.48
CA GLU A 91 9.62 -6.42 2.70
C GLU A 91 11.06 -6.88 2.56
N ARG A 92 11.65 -6.63 1.38
CA ARG A 92 13.05 -6.95 1.10
C ARG A 92 13.97 -6.10 1.99
N ALA A 93 14.53 -6.73 3.02
CA ALA A 93 15.62 -6.16 3.79
C ALA A 93 16.92 -6.12 2.97
N PRO A 94 17.90 -5.27 3.33
CA PRO A 94 19.24 -5.33 2.76
C PRO A 94 19.80 -6.76 2.88
N CYS A 95 19.96 -7.42 1.74
CA CYS A 95 20.48 -8.78 1.65
C CYS A 95 21.75 -8.76 0.81
N GLY A 96 22.71 -9.63 1.13
CA GLY A 96 23.92 -9.80 0.33
C GLY A 96 23.62 -10.39 -1.05
N LEU A 97 24.64 -10.42 -1.91
CA LEU A 97 24.57 -11.08 -3.23
C LEU A 97 24.68 -12.61 -3.15
N ALA A 98 24.78 -13.17 -1.95
CA ALA A 98 24.80 -14.61 -1.74
C ALA A 98 23.43 -15.19 -2.11
N CYS A 99 23.43 -16.23 -2.94
CA CYS A 99 22.23 -16.97 -3.30
C CYS A 99 22.34 -18.43 -2.89
N SER A 100 21.18 -19.04 -2.65
CA SER A 100 21.06 -20.46 -2.38
C SER A 100 20.30 -21.14 -3.53
N VAL A 101 20.60 -22.42 -3.73
CA VAL A 101 19.83 -23.30 -4.62
C VAL A 101 18.74 -24.00 -3.81
N GLY A 102 17.55 -24.18 -4.40
CA GLY A 102 16.43 -24.85 -3.73
C GLY A 102 15.06 -24.31 -4.15
N CYS A 103 14.03 -24.61 -3.35
CA CYS A 103 12.66 -24.16 -3.56
C CYS A 103 12.38 -22.81 -2.86
N PHE A 104 11.95 -21.81 -3.64
CA PHE A 104 11.65 -20.46 -3.18
C PHE A 104 10.20 -20.11 -3.45
N CYS A 105 9.61 -19.25 -2.62
CA CYS A 105 8.27 -18.75 -2.89
C CYS A 105 8.23 -17.97 -4.20
N LYS A 106 7.23 -18.26 -5.04
CA LYS A 106 6.98 -17.51 -6.26
C LYS A 106 6.72 -16.03 -5.96
N ALA A 107 6.95 -15.17 -6.95
CA ALA A 107 6.62 -13.75 -6.83
C ALA A 107 5.16 -13.54 -6.35
N GLY A 108 4.99 -12.70 -5.32
CA GLY A 108 3.69 -12.45 -4.68
C GLY A 108 3.36 -13.34 -3.48
N TYR A 109 4.21 -14.34 -3.18
CA TYR A 109 4.08 -15.21 -2.01
C TYR A 109 5.23 -14.95 -1.02
N VAL A 110 4.94 -15.18 0.26
CA VAL A 110 5.91 -15.17 1.36
C VAL A 110 5.89 -16.49 2.09
N ARG A 111 7.02 -16.87 2.70
CA ARG A 111 7.11 -18.11 3.47
C ARG A 111 6.51 -17.90 4.86
N ASP A 112 5.49 -18.67 5.20
CA ASP A 112 4.99 -18.75 6.58
C ASP A 112 5.94 -19.63 7.41
N GLU A 113 6.57 -19.03 8.42
CA GLU A 113 7.51 -19.71 9.31
C GLU A 113 6.86 -20.83 10.15
N LYS A 114 5.53 -20.79 10.36
CA LYS A 114 4.83 -21.82 11.15
C LYS A 114 4.53 -23.06 10.33
N SER A 115 3.96 -22.88 9.13
CA SER A 115 3.58 -24.01 8.26
C SER A 115 4.67 -24.41 7.26
N ASN A 116 5.72 -23.60 7.11
CA ASN A 116 6.74 -23.69 6.06
C ASN A 116 6.18 -23.65 4.63
N LYS A 117 4.97 -23.09 4.43
CA LYS A 117 4.34 -22.97 3.11
C LYS A 117 4.45 -21.56 2.55
N CYS A 118 4.49 -21.46 1.23
CA CYS A 118 4.38 -20.18 0.54
C CYS A 118 2.91 -19.77 0.44
N VAL A 119 2.57 -18.69 1.14
CA VAL A 119 1.23 -18.14 1.26
C VAL A 119 1.21 -16.69 0.80
N THR A 120 0.04 -16.16 0.50
CA THR A 120 -0.12 -14.72 0.30
C THR A 120 -0.12 -14.00 1.64
N LEU A 121 0.19 -12.70 1.65
CA LEU A 121 0.33 -11.94 2.90
C LEU A 121 -0.94 -11.90 3.76
N ASP A 122 -2.12 -11.96 3.12
CA ASP A 122 -3.43 -12.05 3.79
C ASP A 122 -3.68 -13.39 4.48
N GLN A 123 -2.91 -14.43 4.12
CA GLN A 123 -3.00 -15.78 4.69
C GLN A 123 -1.97 -16.04 5.79
N CYS A 124 -1.14 -15.04 6.14
CA CYS A 124 -0.19 -15.16 7.23
C CYS A 124 -0.91 -15.33 8.59
N PRO A 125 -0.44 -16.25 9.46
CA PRO A 125 -1.12 -16.57 10.71
C PRO A 125 -1.12 -15.39 11.70
N VAL A 126 -2.32 -15.03 12.17
CA VAL A 126 -2.65 -13.81 12.93
C VAL A 126 -2.05 -13.75 14.36
N ASP A 127 -1.43 -14.83 14.87
CA ASP A 127 -0.77 -14.78 16.19
C ASP A 127 0.61 -14.11 16.17
N THR A 128 1.09 -13.66 15.01
CA THR A 128 2.07 -12.58 14.98
C THR A 128 1.35 -11.30 15.40
N PRO A 129 1.85 -10.50 16.36
CA PRO A 129 1.19 -9.26 16.78
C PRO A 129 0.80 -8.52 15.52
N SER A 130 -0.50 -8.21 15.37
CA SER A 130 -1.03 -7.70 14.11
C SER A 130 -0.09 -6.61 13.62
N ILE A 131 0.53 -6.83 12.46
CA ILE A 131 1.48 -5.88 11.85
C ILE A 131 0.84 -4.48 11.78
N CYS A 132 -0.48 -4.47 11.67
CA CYS A 132 -1.31 -3.29 11.65
C CYS A 132 -1.91 -2.96 13.02
N SER A 133 -2.07 -1.66 13.26
CA SER A 133 -2.69 -1.13 14.48
C SER A 133 -4.19 -1.43 14.53
N PRO A 134 -4.87 -1.22 15.68
CA PRO A 134 -6.33 -1.27 15.73
C PRO A 134 -6.96 -0.38 14.65
N ASN A 135 -8.05 -0.87 14.05
CA ASN A 135 -8.76 -0.25 12.91
C ASN A 135 -7.97 -0.16 11.60
N GLU A 136 -6.88 -0.91 11.49
CA GLU A 136 -6.15 -1.10 10.23
C GLU A 136 -6.32 -2.52 9.71
N GLU A 137 -6.18 -2.67 8.39
CA GLU A 137 -6.10 -3.94 7.69
C GLU A 137 -4.90 -3.92 6.73
N PHE A 138 -4.21 -5.05 6.62
CA PHE A 138 -3.09 -5.18 5.70
C PHE A 138 -3.63 -5.44 4.30
N LEU A 139 -3.26 -4.60 3.33
CA LEU A 139 -3.67 -4.76 1.94
C LEU A 139 -2.43 -4.76 1.04
N SER A 140 -2.41 -5.67 0.07
CA SER A 140 -1.35 -5.75 -0.96
C SER A 140 -1.48 -4.68 -2.04
N CYS A 141 -2.62 -3.99 -2.12
CA CYS A 141 -2.85 -2.89 -3.04
C CYS A 141 -4.01 -2.05 -2.51
N SER A 142 -3.71 -0.93 -1.85
CA SER A 142 -4.68 0.10 -1.48
C SER A 142 -4.25 1.46 -2.02
N SER A 143 -5.15 2.43 -2.04
CA SER A 143 -4.88 3.78 -2.56
C SER A 143 -3.62 4.37 -1.93
N ALA A 144 -2.68 4.82 -2.78
CA ALA A 144 -1.52 5.58 -2.32
C ALA A 144 -1.89 6.95 -1.71
N CYS A 145 -3.12 7.41 -1.92
CA CYS A 145 -3.72 8.55 -1.23
C CYS A 145 -4.77 8.03 -0.23
N PRO A 146 -4.39 7.61 0.98
CA PRO A 146 -5.34 7.21 2.01
C PRO A 146 -6.16 8.42 2.48
N LEU A 147 -7.39 8.17 2.95
CA LEU A 147 -8.21 9.22 3.57
C LEU A 147 -7.62 9.62 4.93
N THR A 148 -7.64 10.91 5.21
CA THR A 148 -7.13 11.47 6.47
C THR A 148 -8.16 12.37 7.14
N CYS A 149 -7.88 12.82 8.36
CA CYS A 149 -8.77 13.77 9.03
C CYS A 149 -8.83 15.12 8.30
N ALA A 150 -7.74 15.57 7.66
CA ALA A 150 -7.75 16.77 6.82
C ALA A 150 -8.41 16.56 5.44
N GLN A 151 -8.35 15.33 4.91
CA GLN A 151 -8.91 14.99 3.59
C GLN A 151 -9.76 13.71 3.68
N PRO A 152 -11.01 13.82 4.18
CA PRO A 152 -11.89 12.67 4.43
C PRO A 152 -12.55 12.13 3.15
N GLU A 153 -12.43 12.85 2.04
CA GLU A 153 -12.91 12.42 0.72
C GLU A 153 -11.77 12.20 -0.25
N ARG A 154 -11.95 11.24 -1.16
CA ARG A 154 -10.96 10.93 -2.19
C ARG A 154 -10.81 12.12 -3.12
N ALA A 155 -9.70 12.85 -2.97
CA ALA A 155 -9.21 13.77 -3.99
C ALA A 155 -8.96 13.01 -5.30
N SER A 156 -8.74 13.74 -6.39
CA SER A 156 -8.24 13.17 -7.65
C SER A 156 -6.89 12.50 -7.42
N CYS A 157 -6.93 11.20 -7.10
CA CYS A 157 -5.80 10.34 -6.84
C CYS A 157 -5.56 9.44 -8.06
N GLY A 158 -4.30 9.17 -8.36
CA GLY A 158 -3.93 8.27 -9.46
C GLY A 158 -4.29 6.82 -9.18
N LEU A 159 -4.05 5.94 -10.16
CA LEU A 159 -4.24 4.49 -10.04
C LEU A 159 -3.10 3.78 -9.27
N ALA A 160 -2.15 4.53 -8.72
CA ALA A 160 -1.05 3.98 -7.95
C ALA A 160 -1.57 3.40 -6.63
N CYS A 161 -1.15 2.18 -6.31
CA CYS A 161 -1.42 1.56 -5.02
C CYS A 161 -0.15 1.27 -4.23
N SER A 162 -0.28 1.28 -2.92
CA SER A 162 0.76 0.88 -1.97
C SER A 162 0.35 -0.41 -1.26
N VAL A 163 1.37 -1.18 -0.86
CA VAL A 163 1.27 -2.34 0.04
C VAL A 163 1.46 -1.82 1.47
N GLY A 164 0.72 -2.36 2.44
CA GLY A 164 0.91 -2.01 3.85
C GLY A 164 -0.37 -2.03 4.68
N CYS A 165 -0.34 -1.35 5.82
CA CYS A 165 -1.48 -1.22 6.73
C CYS A 165 -2.30 0.04 6.41
N PHE A 166 -3.58 -0.16 6.10
CA PHE A 166 -4.51 0.89 5.73
C PHE A 166 -5.69 0.94 6.69
N CYS A 167 -6.27 2.14 6.89
CA CYS A 167 -7.49 2.27 7.66
C CYS A 167 -8.62 1.47 7.00
N LYS A 168 -9.34 0.70 7.82
CA LYS A 168 -10.53 -0.03 7.38
C LYS A 168 -11.58 0.94 6.82
N ALA A 169 -12.48 0.44 5.99
CA ALA A 169 -13.60 1.23 5.49
C ALA A 169 -14.37 1.93 6.65
N GLY A 170 -14.64 3.22 6.49
CA GLY A 170 -15.28 4.06 7.52
C GLY A 170 -14.31 4.73 8.50
N TYR A 171 -13.01 4.42 8.42
CA TYR A 171 -11.96 5.07 9.20
C TYR A 171 -11.08 5.96 8.32
N VAL A 172 -10.58 7.04 8.92
CA VAL A 172 -9.59 7.94 8.33
C VAL A 172 -8.35 7.99 9.21
N ARG A 173 -7.19 8.28 8.62
CA ARG A 173 -5.94 8.39 9.37
C ARG A 173 -5.86 9.77 10.02
N ASP A 174 -5.75 9.81 11.35
CA ASP A 174 -5.38 11.02 12.07
C ASP A 174 -3.87 11.26 11.93
N GLU A 175 -3.50 12.37 11.29
CA GLU A 175 -2.13 12.76 11.04
C GLU A 175 -1.36 13.07 12.34
N LYS A 176 -2.04 13.43 13.43
CA LYS A 176 -1.40 13.77 14.70
C LYS A 176 -1.03 12.52 15.50
N SER A 177 -1.95 11.56 15.64
CA SER A 177 -1.71 10.33 16.40
C SER A 177 -1.21 9.16 15.55
N ASN A 178 -1.27 9.27 14.22
CA ASN A 178 -1.07 8.19 13.25
C ASN A 178 -2.03 7.00 13.42
N LYS A 179 -3.17 7.18 14.09
CA LYS A 179 -4.18 6.13 14.29
C LYS A 179 -5.34 6.25 13.32
N CYS A 180 -5.95 5.12 12.99
CA CYS A 180 -7.20 5.09 12.24
C CYS A 180 -8.38 5.33 13.19
N VAL A 181 -9.08 6.44 12.97
CA VAL A 181 -10.20 6.93 13.78
C VAL A 181 -11.41 7.17 12.89
N THR A 182 -12.60 7.28 13.49
CA THR A 182 -13.79 7.73 12.76
C THR A 182 -13.77 9.25 12.61
N LEU A 183 -14.53 9.81 11.66
CA LEU A 183 -14.50 11.25 11.38
C LEU A 183 -14.86 12.10 12.61
N ASP A 184 -15.80 11.65 13.44
CA ASP A 184 -16.19 12.32 14.69
C ASP A 184 -15.07 12.35 15.75
N GLN A 185 -14.04 11.53 15.59
CA GLN A 185 -12.88 11.46 16.49
C GLN A 185 -11.66 12.20 15.94
N CYS A 186 -11.78 12.85 14.78
CA CYS A 186 -10.72 13.67 14.24
C CYS A 186 -10.43 14.87 15.16
N PRO A 187 -9.15 15.23 15.35
CA PRO A 187 -8.78 16.35 16.20
C PRO A 187 -9.26 17.66 15.58
N VAL A 188 -10.35 18.19 16.12
CA VAL A 188 -10.87 19.51 15.72
C VAL A 188 -9.99 20.62 16.31
N GLU A 189 -9.64 21.59 15.48
CA GLU A 189 -9.06 22.83 16.01
C GLU A 189 -10.17 23.67 16.62
N GLN A 190 -9.88 24.29 17.77
CA GLN A 190 -10.80 25.24 18.36
C GLN A 190 -10.81 26.50 17.50
N CYS A 191 -11.99 26.88 17.01
CA CYS A 191 -12.18 28.14 16.32
C CYS A 191 -11.95 29.30 17.30
N LEU A 192 -11.09 30.24 16.90
CA LEU A 192 -10.69 31.38 17.74
C LEU A 192 -11.77 32.44 17.84
N ASN A 193 -12.60 32.57 16.80
CA ASN A 193 -13.66 33.57 16.76
C ASN A 193 -14.96 33.02 17.34
N SER A 194 -15.76 33.90 17.95
CA SER A 194 -17.10 33.56 18.39
C SER A 194 -18.03 33.26 17.21
N ASN A 195 -19.01 32.40 17.43
CA ASN A 195 -20.02 31.98 16.45
C ASN A 195 -19.47 31.19 15.24
N GLU A 196 -18.35 30.51 15.45
CA GLU A 196 -17.81 29.54 14.50
C GLU A 196 -17.88 28.13 15.05
N THR A 197 -18.07 27.17 14.15
CA THR A 197 -17.93 25.74 14.43
C THR A 197 -16.90 25.15 13.48
N TYR A 198 -16.11 24.19 13.98
CA TYR A 198 -15.17 23.48 13.13
C TYR A 198 -15.92 22.43 12.32
N ALA A 199 -15.93 22.59 10.99
CA ALA A 199 -16.49 21.61 10.07
C ALA A 199 -15.35 20.80 9.44
N ILE A 200 -15.44 19.47 9.56
CA ILE A 200 -14.45 18.55 8.98
C ILE A 200 -14.58 18.49 7.46
N CYS A 201 -15.81 18.61 6.94
CA CYS A 201 -16.08 18.81 5.54
C CYS A 201 -17.01 20.01 5.38
N THR A 202 -16.47 21.11 4.88
CA THR A 202 -17.23 22.25 4.37
C THR A 202 -16.89 22.49 2.90
N ALA A 203 -17.75 23.23 2.21
CA ALA A 203 -17.51 23.63 0.83
C ALA A 203 -16.30 24.56 0.72
N SER A 204 -15.72 24.68 -0.48
CA SER A 204 -14.51 25.50 -0.70
C SER A 204 -14.71 27.00 -0.54
N CYS A 205 -15.96 27.45 -0.40
CA CYS A 205 -16.29 28.82 -0.03
C CYS A 205 -17.32 28.86 1.10
N GLN A 206 -17.42 30.03 1.73
CA GLN A 206 -18.35 30.32 2.81
C GLN A 206 -19.12 31.61 2.49
N PRO A 207 -20.37 31.74 2.95
CA PRO A 207 -21.12 33.00 2.90
C PRO A 207 -20.35 34.16 3.55
N THR A 208 -20.27 35.28 2.84
CA THR A 208 -19.64 36.51 3.32
C THR A 208 -20.61 37.69 3.25
N CYS A 209 -20.31 38.79 3.92
CA CYS A 209 -21.08 40.02 3.78
C CYS A 209 -21.07 40.59 2.35
N SER A 210 -20.03 40.28 1.58
CA SER A 210 -19.87 40.71 0.18
C SER A 210 -20.54 39.76 -0.82
N ASP A 211 -20.64 38.47 -0.47
CA ASP A 211 -21.30 37.42 -1.25
C ASP A 211 -22.05 36.46 -0.30
N PRO A 212 -23.32 36.75 0.03
CA PRO A 212 -24.10 35.96 1.00
C PRO A 212 -24.54 34.59 0.49
N GLU A 213 -24.66 34.41 -0.83
CA GLU A 213 -25.09 33.15 -1.46
C GLU A 213 -24.06 32.70 -2.51
N PRO A 214 -22.83 32.36 -2.07
CA PRO A 214 -21.78 31.97 -3.01
C PRO A 214 -22.10 30.62 -3.64
N LEU A 215 -21.84 30.50 -4.93
CA LEU A 215 -21.90 29.20 -5.63
C LEU A 215 -20.65 28.39 -5.29
N CYS A 216 -20.75 27.54 -4.27
CA CYS A 216 -19.63 26.73 -3.82
C CYS A 216 -19.53 25.38 -4.51
N VAL A 217 -18.30 25.01 -4.86
CA VAL A 217 -17.98 23.65 -5.31
C VAL A 217 -17.95 22.73 -4.09
N GLN A 218 -18.57 21.55 -4.21
CA GLN A 218 -18.53 20.50 -3.19
C GLN A 218 -17.18 19.77 -3.21
N VAL A 219 -16.12 20.48 -2.80
CA VAL A 219 -14.85 19.85 -2.45
C VAL A 219 -14.71 20.03 -0.94
N CYS A 220 -14.72 18.91 -0.21
CA CYS A 220 -14.53 18.91 1.23
C CYS A 220 -13.19 19.57 1.58
N SER A 221 -13.27 20.64 2.35
CA SER A 221 -12.14 21.21 3.08
C SER A 221 -12.52 21.30 4.56
N SER A 222 -11.57 20.99 5.43
CA SER A 222 -11.76 21.15 6.88
C SER A 222 -11.47 22.59 7.31
N GLY A 223 -12.28 23.17 8.19
CA GLY A 223 -12.02 24.50 8.73
C GLY A 223 -13.16 25.07 9.56
N CYS A 224 -12.92 26.27 10.12
CA CYS A 224 -13.92 27.00 10.88
C CYS A 224 -14.94 27.66 9.95
N VAL A 225 -16.21 27.32 10.13
CA VAL A 225 -17.35 27.88 9.40
C VAL A 225 -18.18 28.74 10.34
N CYS A 226 -18.75 29.82 9.81
CA CYS A 226 -19.77 30.55 10.54
C CYS A 226 -20.97 29.64 10.85
N ASN A 227 -21.54 29.78 12.04
CA ASN A 227 -22.78 29.08 12.39
C ASN A 227 -23.91 29.45 11.42
N GLU A 228 -24.91 28.58 11.33
CA GLU A 228 -26.03 28.71 10.41
C GLU A 228 -26.68 30.11 10.48
N GLY A 229 -26.85 30.75 9.31
CA GLY A 229 -27.45 32.08 9.18
C GLY A 229 -26.51 33.27 9.40
N LEU A 230 -25.23 33.04 9.69
CA LEU A 230 -24.23 34.11 9.85
C LEU A 230 -23.35 34.26 8.61
N LEU A 231 -22.92 35.49 8.34
CA LEU A 231 -22.04 35.88 7.25
C LEU A 231 -20.69 36.31 7.79
N ARG A 232 -19.61 35.91 7.12
CA ARG A 232 -18.26 36.39 7.48
C ARG A 232 -18.05 37.80 6.95
N ASP A 233 -17.71 38.74 7.83
CA ASP A 233 -17.37 40.10 7.43
C ASP A 233 -15.90 40.23 6.97
N ASP A 234 -15.52 41.42 6.50
CA ASP A 234 -14.16 41.70 6.01
C ASP A 234 -13.09 41.66 7.13
N SER A 235 -13.50 41.68 8.40
CA SER A 235 -12.62 41.52 9.56
C SER A 235 -12.43 40.05 9.96
N GLY A 236 -13.17 39.13 9.30
CA GLY A 236 -13.13 37.70 9.55
C GLY A 236 -14.11 37.22 10.63
N VAL A 237 -14.99 38.10 11.14
CA VAL A 237 -15.95 37.78 12.21
C VAL A 237 -17.31 37.37 11.62
N CYS A 238 -17.95 36.37 12.21
CA CYS A 238 -19.27 35.91 11.81
C CYS A 238 -20.36 36.78 12.45
N VAL A 239 -21.12 37.50 11.61
CA VAL A 239 -22.14 38.46 12.00
C VAL A 239 -23.47 38.16 11.32
N SER A 240 -24.59 38.68 11.84
CA SER A 240 -25.88 38.57 11.13
C SER A 240 -25.89 39.45 9.89
N ALA A 241 -26.79 39.16 8.94
CA ALA A 241 -26.91 39.95 7.71
C ALA A 241 -27.19 41.45 7.98
N GLU A 242 -27.87 41.79 9.08
CA GLU A 242 -28.09 43.21 9.46
C GLU A 242 -26.83 43.90 9.95
N GLN A 243 -25.89 43.13 10.52
CA GLN A 243 -24.65 43.63 11.10
C GLN A 243 -23.52 43.75 10.07
N CYS A 244 -23.73 43.29 8.83
CA CYS A 244 -22.76 43.47 7.77
C CYS A 244 -22.49 44.96 7.50
N PRO A 245 -21.23 45.40 7.38
CA PRO A 245 -20.90 46.80 7.11
C PRO A 245 -21.56 47.27 5.80
N PRO A 246 -22.02 48.53 5.72
CA PRO A 246 -22.60 49.06 4.49
C PRO A 246 -21.56 48.99 3.38
N SER A 247 -21.86 48.23 2.32
CA SER A 247 -20.94 48.02 1.21
C SER A 247 -20.62 49.36 0.54
N ASN A 248 -19.36 49.77 0.55
CA ASN A 248 -18.89 50.92 -0.22
C ASN A 248 -18.68 50.57 -1.71
N SER A 249 -19.34 49.51 -2.18
CA SER A 249 -19.38 49.10 -3.58
C SER A 249 -20.45 49.90 -4.29
N THR A 250 -20.09 50.49 -5.43
CA THR A 250 -20.98 51.21 -6.35
C THR A 250 -22.04 50.32 -7.00
N ASP A 251 -22.14 49.03 -6.64
CA ASP A 251 -23.27 48.18 -6.97
C ASP A 251 -24.27 48.10 -5.81
N ALA A 252 -25.17 49.08 -5.75
CA ALA A 252 -26.38 49.08 -4.92
C ALA A 252 -27.42 48.05 -5.41
N GLY A 253 -26.98 46.85 -5.80
CA GLY A 253 -27.76 45.93 -6.63
C GLY A 253 -28.28 44.68 -5.92
N LEU A 254 -27.57 44.09 -4.96
CA LEU A 254 -27.92 42.78 -4.39
C LEU A 254 -28.48 42.86 -2.97
N ARG A 255 -27.85 43.64 -2.09
CA ARG A 255 -28.31 43.81 -0.70
C ARG A 255 -29.69 44.49 -0.63
N GLY A 256 -29.95 45.47 -1.50
CA GLY A 256 -31.27 46.09 -1.64
C GLY A 256 -32.34 45.10 -2.13
N LYS A 257 -32.01 44.27 -3.13
CA LYS A 257 -32.93 43.24 -3.66
C LYS A 257 -33.24 42.18 -2.61
N TYR A 258 -32.27 41.80 -1.78
CA TYR A 258 -32.46 40.83 -0.69
C TYR A 258 -33.43 41.36 0.38
N TYR A 259 -33.23 42.60 0.86
CA TYR A 259 -34.17 43.23 1.79
C TYR A 259 -35.55 43.48 1.17
N ASP A 260 -35.63 43.82 -0.12
CA ASP A 260 -36.91 43.97 -0.83
C ASP A 260 -37.67 42.64 -0.95
N VAL A 261 -36.98 41.52 -1.14
CA VAL A 261 -37.59 40.18 -1.19
C VAL A 261 -38.07 39.75 0.20
N ILE A 262 -37.26 39.96 1.25
CA ILE A 262 -37.64 39.65 2.63
C ILE A 262 -38.83 40.49 3.08
N ASN A 263 -38.81 41.81 2.82
CA ASN A 263 -39.91 42.70 3.18
C ASN A 263 -41.20 42.36 2.43
N LYS A 264 -41.11 41.85 1.19
CA LYS A 264 -42.25 41.33 0.43
C LYS A 264 -42.81 40.02 0.98
N ILE A 265 -41.97 39.12 1.50
CA ILE A 265 -42.39 37.85 2.09
C ILE A 265 -43.01 38.05 3.48
N LEU A 266 -42.49 39.00 4.26
CA LEU A 266 -42.93 39.24 5.64
C LEU A 266 -44.09 40.24 5.77
N HIS A 267 -44.60 40.82 4.67
CA HIS A 267 -45.60 41.89 4.68
C HIS A 267 -45.26 43.07 5.61
N LEU A 268 -43.97 43.30 5.84
CA LEU A 268 -43.51 44.44 6.64
C LEU A 268 -43.49 45.66 5.71
N SER A 269 -44.65 46.30 5.58
CA SER A 269 -44.74 47.60 4.91
C SER A 269 -43.98 48.64 5.72
N THR A 270 -42.97 49.24 5.09
CA THR A 270 -42.28 50.44 5.57
C THR A 270 -43.28 51.57 5.75
N ALA A 271 -43.52 51.97 6.99
CA ALA A 271 -44.19 53.21 7.38
C ALA A 271 -43.20 54.06 8.18
#